data_AF-A0A3F3IHN1-F1
#
_entry.id   AF-A0A3F3IHN1-F1
#
_cell.length_a   1.000
_cell.length_b   1.000
_cell.length_c   1.000
_cell.angle_alpha   90.00
_cell.angle_beta   90.00
_cell.angle_gamma   90.00
#
_symmetry.space_group_name_H-M   'P 1'
#
loop_
_entity.id
_entity.type
_entity.pdbx_description
1 polymer ?
#
loop_
_entity_poly.entity_id
_entity_poly.type
_entity_poly.pdbx_seq_one_letter_code
_entity_poly.pdbx_strand_id
1 'polypeptide(L)'
;MATLDVRVTCPRERYWRAGIFFTRGKHTVQATRAQLDTLQEDPCLHVELLATPPQPDDAAASLVDLAGDAGDVLTPAQIRAAVAQLDRNSREHFTADGNPRVAAVSAVLGRRISGTELAAALKGGE
;
A
#
# COMPACT_ATOMS: atom_id res chain seq x y z
N MET A 1 -23.81 20.73 -10.60
CA MET A 1 -23.81 19.26 -10.81
C MET A 1 -22.53 18.74 -10.20
N ALA A 2 -22.60 18.03 -9.07
CA ALA A 2 -21.40 17.50 -8.42
C ALA A 2 -20.93 16.26 -9.19
N THR A 3 -19.71 16.31 -9.71
CA THR A 3 -19.04 15.16 -10.32
C THR A 3 -18.15 14.51 -9.26
N LEU A 4 -18.06 13.18 -9.31
CA LEU A 4 -17.27 12.35 -8.41
C LEU A 4 -16.17 11.69 -9.24
N ASP A 5 -14.96 11.63 -8.71
CA ASP A 5 -13.87 10.90 -9.34
C ASP A 5 -14.03 9.40 -9.02
N VAL A 6 -14.09 8.57 -10.05
CA VAL A 6 -14.34 7.13 -9.90
C VAL A 6 -13.36 6.36 -10.76
N ARG A 7 -12.81 5.28 -10.20
CA ARG A 7 -11.93 4.37 -10.89
C ARG A 7 -12.72 3.18 -11.36
N VAL A 8 -12.76 3.01 -12.67
CA VAL A 8 -13.44 1.93 -13.35
C VAL A 8 -12.39 0.96 -13.88
N THR A 9 -12.42 -0.28 -13.42
CA THR A 9 -11.61 -1.36 -13.99
C THR A 9 -12.46 -2.13 -14.99
N CYS A 10 -12.05 -2.04 -16.27
CA CYS A 10 -12.70 -2.74 -17.36
C CYS A 10 -11.82 -3.91 -17.82
N PRO A 11 -12.31 -5.17 -17.76
CA PRO A 11 -11.57 -6.33 -18.28
C PRO A 11 -11.67 -6.48 -19.80
N ARG A 12 -12.57 -5.75 -20.47
CA ARG A 12 -12.84 -5.84 -21.91
C ARG A 12 -11.96 -4.88 -22.70
N GLU A 13 -11.55 -5.26 -23.91
CA GLU A 13 -10.70 -4.42 -24.79
C GLU A 13 -11.36 -3.11 -25.20
N ARG A 14 -12.66 -3.13 -25.50
CA ARG A 14 -13.45 -1.95 -25.89
C ARG A 14 -14.82 -2.08 -25.23
N TYR A 15 -15.18 -1.09 -24.41
CA TYR A 15 -16.44 -1.09 -23.68
C TYR A 15 -17.04 0.30 -23.63
N TRP A 16 -18.37 0.40 -23.73
CA TRP A 16 -19.06 1.69 -23.76
C TRP A 16 -20.24 1.67 -22.80
N ARG A 17 -20.20 2.48 -21.75
CA ARG A 17 -21.28 2.61 -20.76
C ARG A 17 -21.38 4.02 -20.20
N ALA A 18 -22.60 4.44 -19.87
CA ALA A 18 -22.90 5.78 -19.34
C ALA A 18 -22.37 6.95 -20.20
N GLY A 19 -22.18 6.73 -21.51
CA GLY A 19 -21.59 7.71 -22.44
C GLY A 19 -20.07 7.79 -22.38
N ILE A 20 -19.42 6.89 -21.65
CA ILE A 20 -17.97 6.84 -21.44
C ILE A 20 -17.42 5.60 -22.13
N PHE A 21 -16.34 5.80 -22.89
CA PHE A 21 -15.60 4.71 -23.52
C PHE A 21 -14.47 4.26 -22.61
N PHE A 22 -14.50 2.98 -22.25
CA PHE A 22 -13.46 2.31 -21.49
C PHE A 22 -12.68 1.36 -22.39
N THR A 23 -11.37 1.32 -22.21
CA THR A 23 -10.51 0.27 -22.79
C THR A 23 -10.07 -0.70 -21.70
N ARG A 24 -9.42 -1.79 -22.08
CA ARG A 24 -8.91 -2.76 -21.09
C ARG A 24 -7.92 -2.06 -20.15
N GLY A 25 -8.21 -2.13 -18.84
CA GLY A 25 -7.37 -1.54 -17.81
C GLY A 25 -8.16 -0.74 -16.78
N LYS A 26 -7.44 0.12 -16.05
CA LYS A 26 -7.98 0.99 -15.00
C LYS A 26 -8.14 2.39 -15.58
N HIS A 27 -9.33 2.95 -15.47
CA HIS A 27 -9.66 4.29 -15.95
C HIS A 27 -10.17 5.12 -14.81
N THR A 28 -9.60 6.31 -14.64
CA THR A 28 -10.13 7.30 -13.72
C THR A 28 -11.03 8.23 -14.51
N VAL A 29 -12.31 8.28 -14.15
CA VAL A 29 -13.32 9.07 -14.85
C VAL A 29 -14.11 9.91 -13.85
N GLN A 30 -14.45 11.13 -14.24
CA GLN A 30 -15.33 11.98 -13.46
C GLN A 30 -16.78 11.66 -13.85
N ALA A 31 -17.51 10.99 -12.97
CA ALA A 31 -18.87 10.57 -13.19
C ALA A 31 -19.84 11.36 -12.31
N THR A 32 -21.00 11.72 -12.87
CA THR A 32 -22.12 12.26 -12.07
C THR A 32 -22.76 11.12 -11.28
N ARG A 33 -23.48 11.41 -10.18
CA ARG A 33 -24.21 10.39 -9.39
C ARG A 33 -25.06 9.44 -10.25
N ALA A 34 -25.76 9.96 -11.26
CA ALA A 34 -26.55 9.16 -12.20
C ALA A 34 -25.70 8.26 -13.10
N GLN A 35 -24.52 8.71 -13.53
CA GLN A 35 -23.59 7.91 -14.33
C GLN A 35 -22.91 6.83 -13.49
N LEU A 36 -22.58 7.16 -12.24
CA LEU A 36 -22.03 6.22 -11.27
C LEU A 36 -22.99 5.05 -11.04
N ASP A 37 -24.28 5.35 -10.82
CA ASP A 37 -25.32 4.34 -10.62
C ASP A 37 -25.38 3.38 -11.81
N THR A 38 -25.42 3.90 -13.05
CA THR A 38 -25.36 3.08 -14.28
C THR A 38 -24.07 2.26 -14.41
N LEU A 39 -22.92 2.78 -13.96
CA LEU A 39 -21.65 2.05 -13.99
C LEU A 39 -21.62 0.93 -12.92
N GLN A 40 -22.21 1.16 -11.74
CA GLN A 40 -22.28 0.19 -10.65
C GLN A 40 -23.29 -0.93 -10.92
N GLU A 41 -24.38 -0.62 -11.63
CA GLU A 41 -25.34 -1.63 -12.10
C GLU A 41 -24.73 -2.60 -13.10
N ASP A 42 -23.64 -2.22 -13.77
CA ASP A 42 -23.03 -3.03 -14.82
C ASP A 42 -22.03 -4.04 -14.22
N PRO A 43 -22.34 -5.35 -14.25
CA PRO A 43 -21.50 -6.36 -13.60
C PRO A 43 -20.17 -6.62 -14.32
N CYS A 44 -19.98 -6.07 -15.53
CA CYS A 44 -18.71 -6.17 -16.24
C CYS A 44 -17.68 -5.13 -15.77
N LEU A 45 -18.12 -4.08 -15.07
CA LEU A 45 -17.27 -2.99 -14.61
C LEU A 45 -17.04 -3.08 -13.11
N HIS A 46 -15.78 -2.98 -12.69
CA HIS A 46 -15.46 -2.81 -11.28
C HIS A 46 -15.33 -1.32 -10.98
N VAL A 47 -16.31 -0.75 -10.27
CA VAL A 47 -16.36 0.69 -9.99
C VAL A 47 -15.96 0.94 -8.55
N GLU A 48 -14.90 1.72 -8.38
CA GLU A 48 -14.35 2.13 -7.09
C GLU A 48 -14.45 3.65 -6.97
N LEU A 49 -15.13 4.15 -5.93
CA LEU A 49 -15.31 5.58 -5.72
C LEU A 49 -14.01 6.17 -5.14
N LEU A 50 -13.30 7.02 -5.90
CA LEU A 50 -12.12 7.72 -5.38
C LEU A 50 -12.58 9.03 -4.75
N ALA A 51 -12.86 8.99 -3.46
CA ALA A 51 -13.15 10.19 -2.67
C ALA A 51 -11.88 10.98 -2.29
N THR A 52 -10.87 11.08 -3.16
CA THR A 52 -9.67 11.93 -3.01
C THR A 52 -8.92 11.95 -4.36
N PRO A 53 -8.36 13.10 -4.82
CA PRO A 53 -7.76 13.18 -6.15
C PRO A 53 -6.62 12.15 -6.31
N PRO A 54 -6.54 11.46 -7.46
CA PRO A 54 -5.59 10.39 -7.67
C PRO A 54 -4.19 10.96 -7.95
N GLN A 55 -3.22 10.63 -7.10
CA GLN A 55 -1.84 10.47 -7.57
C GLN A 55 -1.80 9.22 -8.47
N PRO A 56 -1.27 9.31 -9.71
CA PRO A 56 -1.14 8.16 -10.58
C PRO A 56 0.17 7.45 -10.24
N ASP A 57 0.22 6.79 -9.09
CA ASP A 57 1.15 5.69 -8.86
C ASP A 57 0.62 4.92 -7.65
N ASP A 58 0.20 3.68 -7.86
CA ASP A 58 0.88 2.58 -7.19
C ASP A 58 0.23 1.26 -7.57
N ALA A 59 1.10 0.36 -7.99
CA ALA A 59 0.82 -1.01 -8.22
C ALA A 59 0.60 -1.71 -6.87
N ALA A 60 -0.64 -2.12 -6.63
CA ALA A 60 -0.95 -3.30 -5.83
C ALA A 60 -0.26 -3.37 -4.45
N ALA A 61 -0.73 -2.58 -3.49
CA ALA A 61 -0.51 -2.89 -2.09
C ALA A 61 -1.86 -3.17 -1.41
N SER A 62 -2.24 -4.45 -1.49
CA SER A 62 -3.12 -5.05 -0.50
C SER A 62 -2.48 -4.91 0.88
N LEU A 63 -3.32 -4.50 1.84
CA LEU A 63 -3.26 -4.77 3.28
C LEU A 63 -2.44 -3.80 4.16
N VAL A 64 -3.20 -3.30 5.14
CA VAL A 64 -2.86 -2.82 6.50
C VAL A 64 -2.13 -1.49 6.68
N ASP A 65 -2.93 -0.45 6.85
CA ASP A 65 -2.90 0.54 7.94
C ASP A 65 -1.68 0.44 8.90
N LEU A 66 -0.72 1.36 8.76
CA LEU A 66 -0.18 2.20 9.84
C LEU A 66 0.95 3.11 9.34
N ALA A 67 0.70 4.42 9.44
CA ALA A 67 1.66 5.50 9.60
C ALA A 67 2.66 5.80 8.45
N GLY A 68 2.32 6.85 7.69
CA GLY A 68 3.25 7.97 7.51
C GLY A 68 4.24 7.85 6.36
N ASP A 69 3.82 8.36 5.21
CA ASP A 69 4.58 9.29 4.35
C ASP A 69 6.06 9.48 4.72
N ALA A 70 6.93 8.65 4.13
CA ALA A 70 8.34 8.94 3.89
C ALA A 70 8.82 7.99 2.81
N GLY A 71 9.02 8.51 1.60
CA GLY A 71 9.48 7.74 0.45
C GLY A 71 10.72 6.91 0.78
N ASP A 72 10.65 5.61 0.49
CA ASP A 72 11.73 4.63 0.31
C ASP A 72 13.01 4.75 1.17
N VAL A 73 12.92 5.30 2.38
CA VAL A 73 14.03 5.34 3.34
C VAL A 73 13.58 4.62 4.59
N LEU A 74 14.23 3.49 4.88
CA LEU A 74 14.09 2.76 6.12
C LEU A 74 14.49 3.66 7.29
N THR A 75 13.49 4.22 7.96
CA THR A 75 13.75 5.04 9.13
C THR A 75 14.14 4.15 10.31
N PRO A 76 14.98 4.64 11.24
CA PRO A 76 15.29 3.91 12.48
C PRO A 76 14.03 3.58 13.27
N ALA A 77 12.96 4.37 13.12
CA ALA A 77 11.66 4.14 13.70
C ALA A 77 10.93 2.89 13.17
N GLN A 78 11.08 2.57 11.89
CA GLN A 78 10.52 1.35 11.29
C GLN A 78 11.32 0.11 11.73
N ILE A 79 12.65 0.21 11.78
CA ILE A 79 13.51 -0.89 12.22
C ILE A 79 13.22 -1.25 13.69
N ARG A 80 13.08 -0.27 14.59
CA ARG A 80 12.70 -0.53 16.01
C ARG A 80 11.28 -1.11 16.13
N ALA A 81 10.34 -0.70 15.27
CA ALA A 81 8.98 -1.23 15.26
C ALA A 81 8.99 -2.70 14.82
N ALA A 82 9.77 -3.05 13.79
CA ALA A 82 9.98 -4.44 13.41
C ALA A 82 10.63 -5.25 14.55
N VAL A 83 11.68 -4.73 15.19
CA VAL A 83 12.29 -5.37 16.38
C VAL A 83 11.28 -5.55 17.53
N ALA A 84 10.33 -4.64 17.71
CA ALA A 84 9.28 -4.76 18.72
C ALA A 84 8.24 -5.82 18.37
N GLN A 85 8.04 -6.12 17.08
CA GLN A 85 7.19 -7.23 16.61
C GLN A 85 7.89 -8.59 16.67
N LEU A 86 9.22 -8.65 16.74
CA LEU A 86 9.95 -9.90 16.91
C LEU A 86 9.62 -10.52 18.28
N ASP A 87 9.35 -11.83 18.27
CA ASP A 87 9.15 -12.58 19.50
C ASP A 87 10.45 -12.63 20.32
N ARG A 88 10.44 -12.05 21.52
CA ARG A 88 11.59 -11.98 22.43
C ARG A 88 11.93 -13.32 23.08
N ASN A 89 11.04 -14.31 23.01
CA ASN A 89 11.26 -15.65 23.51
C ASN A 89 11.96 -16.55 22.47
N SER A 90 11.84 -16.19 21.19
CA SER A 90 12.52 -16.86 20.08
C SER A 90 14.01 -16.55 20.03
N ARG A 91 14.82 -17.55 20.42
CA ARG A 91 16.29 -17.56 20.24
C ARG A 91 16.74 -17.53 18.78
N GLU A 92 15.81 -17.69 17.85
CA GLU A 92 16.05 -17.52 16.42
C GLU A 92 16.09 -16.04 16.01
N HIS A 93 15.33 -15.20 16.72
CA HIS A 93 15.18 -13.77 16.48
C HIS A 93 16.17 -12.91 17.25
N PHE A 94 16.58 -13.36 18.44
CA PHE A 94 17.58 -12.68 19.28
C PHE A 94 18.83 -13.53 19.41
N THR A 95 20.00 -12.91 19.35
CA THR A 95 21.27 -13.57 19.66
C THR A 95 21.34 -13.89 21.16
N ALA A 96 22.27 -14.78 21.56
CA ALA A 96 22.51 -15.08 22.97
C ALA A 96 22.91 -13.85 23.81
N ASP A 97 23.36 -12.78 23.16
CA ASP A 97 23.71 -11.48 23.73
C ASP A 97 22.47 -10.58 23.96
N GLY A 98 21.27 -11.02 23.55
CA GLY A 98 20.04 -10.24 23.64
C GLY A 98 19.83 -9.26 22.50
N ASN A 99 20.73 -9.23 21.50
CA ASN A 99 20.61 -8.34 20.35
C ASN A 99 19.72 -8.95 19.24
N PRO A 100 18.82 -8.16 18.62
CA PRO A 100 18.00 -8.65 17.52
C PRO A 100 18.88 -9.01 16.32
N ARG A 101 18.55 -10.11 15.63
CA ARG A 101 19.26 -10.53 14.42
C ARG A 101 18.79 -9.74 13.21
N VAL A 102 19.74 -9.21 12.44
CA VAL A 102 19.48 -8.52 11.15
C VAL A 102 18.61 -9.38 10.23
N ALA A 103 18.84 -10.68 10.17
CA ALA A 103 18.04 -11.60 9.36
C ALA A 103 16.57 -11.69 9.82
N ALA A 104 16.32 -11.68 11.12
CA ALA A 104 14.96 -11.75 11.67
C ALA A 104 14.21 -10.43 11.43
N VAL A 105 14.87 -9.30 11.65
CA VAL A 105 14.30 -7.97 11.39
C VAL A 105 14.07 -7.76 9.89
N SER A 106 15.00 -8.21 9.04
CA SER A 106 14.85 -8.22 7.58
C SER A 106 13.69 -9.08 7.10
N ALA A 107 13.45 -10.24 7.74
CA ALA A 107 12.30 -11.09 7.44
C ALA A 107 10.97 -10.42 7.78
N VAL A 108 10.89 -9.69 8.91
CA VAL A 108 9.69 -8.95 9.32
C VAL A 108 9.43 -7.73 8.44
N LEU A 109 10.48 -6.99 8.08
CA LEU A 109 10.38 -5.84 7.18
C LEU A 109 10.15 -6.25 5.71
N GLY A 110 10.37 -7.52 5.35
CA GLY A 110 10.33 -8.00 3.97
C GLY A 110 11.40 -7.37 3.07
N ARG A 111 12.41 -6.69 3.64
CA ARG A 111 13.47 -5.97 2.94
C ARG A 111 14.83 -6.32 3.53
N ARG A 112 15.88 -6.36 2.71
CA ARG A 112 17.25 -6.52 3.21
C ARG A 112 17.68 -5.24 3.92
N ILE A 113 18.01 -5.39 5.20
CA ILE A 113 18.65 -4.35 6.00
C ILE A 113 20.09 -4.75 6.32
N SER A 114 20.96 -3.77 6.53
CA SER A 114 22.35 -3.98 6.93
C SER A 114 22.48 -3.96 8.46
N GLY A 115 23.50 -4.65 8.98
CA GLY A 115 23.82 -4.60 10.41
C GLY A 115 24.09 -3.19 10.93
N THR A 116 24.65 -2.32 10.09
CA THR A 116 24.87 -0.89 10.39
C THR A 116 23.56 -0.13 10.56
N GLU A 117 22.52 -0.43 9.76
CA GLU A 117 21.21 0.22 9.84
C GLU A 117 20.47 -0.23 11.11
N LEU A 118 20.54 -1.52 11.44
CA LEU A 118 20.00 -2.05 12.69
C LEU A 118 20.70 -1.43 13.91
N ALA A 119 22.03 -1.36 13.89
CA ALA A 119 22.81 -0.75 14.97
C ALA A 119 22.53 0.76 15.09
N ALA A 120 22.41 1.48 13.97
CA ALA A 120 22.05 2.89 13.97
C ALA A 120 20.65 3.14 14.52
N ALA A 121 19.69 2.27 14.19
CA ALA A 121 18.32 2.36 14.70
C ALA A 121 18.21 2.11 16.20
N LEU A 122 19.00 1.17 16.73
CA LEU A 122 19.08 0.90 18.16
C LEU A 122 19.84 1.99 18.92
N LYS A 123 20.78 2.67 18.27
CA LYS A 123 21.60 3.74 18.87
C LYS A 123 20.92 5.12 18.86
N GLY A 124 20.06 5.41 17.87
CA GLY A 124 19.44 6.72 17.64
C GLY A 124 18.22 7.06 18.51
N GLY A 125 18.18 6.60 19.75
CA GLY A 125 17.13 6.97 20.71
C GLY A 125 17.56 8.13 21.59
N GLU A 126 17.40 9.37 21.09
CA GLU A 126 17.37 10.60 21.88
C GLU A 126 16.12 11.42 21.53
#